data_AF-A0A4Q3MZG4-F1
#
_entry.id   AF-A0A4Q3MZG4-F1
#
_cell.length_a   1.000
_cell.length_b   1.000
_cell.length_c   1.000
_cell.angle_alpha   90.00
_cell.angle_beta   90.00
_cell.angle_gamma   90.00
#
_symmetry.space_group_name_H-M   'P 1'
#
loop_
_entity.id
_entity.type
_entity.pdbx_description
1 polymer ?
#
loop_
_entity_poly.entity_id
_entity_poly.type
_entity_poly.pdbx_seq_one_letter_code
_entity_poly.pdbx_strand_id
1 'polypeptide(L)'
;MQITSRELAQVAAAETPRFDMYTGIHKAVRAVMADTLLALGRMDADDEEELADVSQRVLQLLGMCESHLAHENAFVHRAIEARAPGASDAIAHEHAEHRQAIAALASQVAAVQSAPARQRHAAALALYRALSLFVAGNLQHMHAEETAHNAVLWARYTDAELVAIHDELVGSIPPEEMMGFARWLVPFMNPLERFH
;
A
#
# COMPACT_ATOMS: atom_id res chain seq x y z
N MET A 1 -14.44 -36.84 -5.07
CA MET A 1 -13.33 -36.46 -4.16
C MET A 1 -13.89 -36.48 -2.75
N GLN A 2 -13.60 -37.51 -1.95
CA GLN A 2 -14.03 -37.57 -0.55
C GLN A 2 -12.87 -37.04 0.28
N ILE A 3 -13.01 -35.81 0.78
CA ILE A 3 -12.07 -35.25 1.75
C ILE A 3 -12.24 -36.07 3.04
N THR A 4 -11.17 -36.69 3.50
CA THR A 4 -11.19 -37.56 4.68
C THR A 4 -11.09 -36.73 5.97
N SER A 5 -11.64 -37.23 7.08
CA SER A 5 -11.60 -36.54 8.39
C SER A 5 -10.18 -36.22 8.89
N ARG A 6 -9.15 -36.87 8.32
CA ARG A 6 -7.74 -36.61 8.60
C ARG A 6 -7.22 -35.35 7.90
N GLU A 7 -7.70 -35.07 6.69
CA GLU A 7 -7.39 -33.83 5.96
C GLU A 7 -8.09 -32.64 6.61
N LEU A 8 -9.33 -32.82 7.08
CA LEU A 8 -10.03 -31.82 7.90
C LEU A 8 -9.33 -31.56 9.23
N ALA A 9 -8.77 -32.59 9.88
CA ALA A 9 -8.00 -32.45 11.11
C ALA A 9 -6.64 -31.76 10.89
N GLN A 10 -6.00 -31.94 9.73
CA GLN A 10 -4.78 -31.22 9.37
C GLN A 10 -5.03 -29.74 9.05
N VAL A 11 -6.19 -29.39 8.47
CA VAL A 11 -6.62 -27.99 8.29
C VAL A 11 -7.05 -27.36 9.62
N ALA A 12 -7.68 -28.13 10.51
CA ALA A 12 -8.10 -27.66 11.83
C ALA A 12 -6.94 -27.56 12.86
N ALA A 13 -5.82 -28.21 12.59
CA ALA A 13 -4.57 -28.06 13.34
C ALA A 13 -3.72 -26.88 12.83
N ALA A 14 -4.30 -25.96 12.06
CA ALA A 14 -3.65 -24.70 11.73
C ALA A 14 -3.36 -23.97 13.04
N GLU A 15 -2.06 -23.84 13.35
CA GLU A 15 -1.58 -22.92 14.38
C GLU A 15 -2.26 -21.56 14.20
N THR A 16 -2.54 -20.87 15.30
CA THR A 16 -3.04 -19.49 15.24
C THR A 16 -2.16 -18.73 14.25
N PRO A 17 -2.73 -18.11 13.20
CA PRO A 17 -1.93 -17.38 12.24
C PRO A 17 -1.04 -16.38 12.97
N ARG A 18 0.26 -16.40 12.66
CA ARG A 18 1.22 -15.42 13.19
C ARG A 18 0.70 -14.01 12.91
N PHE A 19 1.02 -13.06 13.79
CA PHE A 19 0.58 -11.68 13.60
C PHE A 19 1.24 -11.09 12.35
N ASP A 20 0.41 -10.54 11.45
CA ASP A 20 0.83 -9.99 10.16
C ASP A 20 0.60 -8.48 10.14
N MET A 21 1.70 -7.72 10.08
CA MET A 21 1.68 -6.26 10.13
C MET A 21 1.31 -5.61 8.78
N TYR A 22 1.37 -6.36 7.68
CA TYR A 22 1.24 -5.81 6.32
C TYR A 22 -0.15 -6.03 5.72
N THR A 23 -0.76 -7.21 5.91
CA THR A 23 -1.97 -7.62 5.17
C THR A 23 -3.10 -6.58 5.23
N GLY A 24 -3.37 -6.00 6.40
CA GLY A 24 -4.42 -5.00 6.56
C GLY A 24 -4.15 -3.75 5.73
N ILE A 25 -3.03 -3.08 5.99
CA ILE A 25 -2.65 -1.83 5.32
C ILE A 25 -2.48 -2.03 3.81
N HIS A 26 -1.90 -3.14 3.37
CA HIS A 26 -1.70 -3.40 1.94
C HIS A 26 -3.01 -3.66 1.19
N LYS A 27 -4.05 -4.19 1.84
CA LYS A 27 -5.39 -4.22 1.22
C LYS A 27 -5.94 -2.83 1.01
N ALA A 28 -5.76 -1.93 1.98
CA ALA A 28 -6.16 -0.54 1.85
C ALA A 28 -5.41 0.15 0.69
N VAL A 29 -4.09 -0.03 0.61
CA VAL A 29 -3.24 0.52 -0.46
C VAL A 29 -3.66 -0.03 -1.83
N ARG A 30 -3.86 -1.35 -1.95
CA ARG A 30 -4.38 -1.96 -3.20
C ARG A 30 -5.74 -1.40 -3.61
N ALA A 31 -6.63 -1.18 -2.65
CA ALA A 31 -7.97 -0.65 -2.90
C ALA A 31 -7.91 0.78 -3.47
N VAL A 32 -7.18 1.69 -2.80
CA VAL A 32 -7.06 3.08 -3.26
C VAL A 32 -6.33 3.17 -4.60
N MET A 33 -5.31 2.33 -4.85
CA MET A 33 -4.62 2.28 -6.13
C MET A 33 -5.57 1.86 -7.25
N ALA A 34 -6.37 0.80 -7.04
CA ALA A 34 -7.32 0.32 -8.03
C ALA A 34 -8.41 1.35 -8.33
N ASP A 35 -9.01 1.97 -7.30
CA ASP A 35 -10.02 3.02 -7.47
C ASP A 35 -9.47 4.21 -8.26
N THR A 36 -8.29 4.70 -7.87
CA THR A 36 -7.65 5.86 -8.50
C THR A 36 -7.28 5.56 -9.96
N LEU A 37 -6.74 4.37 -10.23
CA LEU A 37 -6.37 3.95 -11.59
C LEU A 37 -7.60 3.89 -12.51
N LEU A 38 -8.71 3.33 -12.00
CA LEU A 38 -9.96 3.27 -12.75
C LEU A 38 -10.57 4.65 -12.97
N ALA A 39 -10.57 5.50 -11.94
CA ALA A 39 -11.08 6.88 -12.04
C ALA A 39 -10.29 7.69 -13.08
N LEU A 40 -8.96 7.61 -13.06
CA LEU A 40 -8.11 8.29 -14.04
C LEU A 40 -8.28 7.74 -15.45
N GLY A 41 -8.45 6.42 -15.61
CA GLY A 41 -8.60 5.79 -16.92
C GLY A 41 -9.92 6.13 -17.64
N ARG A 42 -10.94 6.59 -16.91
CA ARG A 42 -12.27 6.95 -17.45
C ARG A 42 -12.58 8.44 -17.45
N MET A 43 -11.70 9.27 -16.88
CA MET A 43 -11.89 10.71 -16.69
C MET A 43 -12.13 11.41 -18.03
N ASP A 44 -13.16 12.25 -18.10
CA ASP A 44 -13.28 13.23 -19.18
C ASP A 44 -12.37 14.42 -18.89
N ALA A 45 -11.30 14.57 -19.68
CA ALA A 45 -10.36 15.66 -19.50
C ALA A 45 -10.95 17.03 -19.89
N ASP A 46 -12.04 17.08 -20.66
CA ASP A 46 -12.67 18.36 -21.02
C ASP A 46 -13.62 18.87 -19.92
N ASP A 47 -14.01 18.01 -18.97
CA ASP A 47 -14.73 18.39 -17.75
C ASP A 47 -13.74 18.90 -16.70
N GLU A 48 -13.80 20.21 -16.39
CA GLU A 48 -12.89 20.84 -15.44
C GLU A 48 -13.10 20.38 -14.00
N GLU A 49 -14.33 20.00 -13.63
CA GLU A 49 -14.63 19.50 -12.28
C GLU A 49 -14.15 18.06 -12.14
N GLU A 50 -14.45 17.18 -13.09
CA GLU A 50 -13.95 15.79 -13.06
C GLU A 50 -12.42 15.76 -13.10
N LEU A 51 -11.80 16.63 -13.90
CA LEU A 51 -10.35 16.79 -13.95
C LEU A 51 -9.75 17.16 -12.59
N ALA A 52 -10.33 18.15 -11.92
CA ALA A 52 -9.86 18.62 -10.62
C ALA A 52 -9.99 17.51 -9.56
N ASP A 53 -11.14 16.84 -9.53
CA ASP A 53 -11.44 15.76 -8.59
C ASP A 53 -10.51 14.56 -8.77
N VAL A 54 -10.34 14.07 -10.01
CA VAL A 54 -9.47 12.93 -10.30
C VAL A 54 -8.00 13.28 -10.05
N SER A 55 -7.57 14.49 -10.39
CA SER A 55 -6.22 14.98 -10.05
C SER A 55 -5.99 14.97 -8.54
N GLN A 56 -6.94 15.45 -7.76
CA GLN A 56 -6.86 15.44 -6.31
C GLN A 56 -6.83 14.03 -5.73
N ARG A 57 -7.59 13.08 -6.31
CA ARG A 57 -7.53 11.66 -5.93
C ARG A 57 -6.14 11.06 -6.15
N VAL A 58 -5.51 11.35 -7.31
CA VAL A 58 -4.12 10.92 -7.56
C VAL A 58 -3.19 11.50 -6.51
N LEU A 59 -3.27 12.79 -6.20
CA LEU A 59 -2.43 13.41 -5.17
C LEU A 59 -2.65 12.82 -3.77
N GLN A 60 -3.89 12.48 -3.41
CA GLN A 60 -4.21 11.79 -2.16
C GLN A 60 -3.60 10.38 -2.10
N LEU A 61 -3.71 9.61 -3.18
CA LEU A 61 -3.03 8.30 -3.29
C LEU A 61 -1.52 8.45 -3.09
N LEU A 62 -0.91 9.41 -3.79
CA LEU A 62 0.54 9.66 -3.70
C LEU A 62 0.98 10.03 -2.28
N GLY A 63 0.22 10.89 -1.59
CA GLY A 63 0.48 11.24 -0.20
C GLY A 63 0.33 10.04 0.75
N MET A 64 -0.68 9.19 0.53
CA MET A 64 -0.88 7.96 1.30
C MET A 64 0.27 6.97 1.11
N CYS A 65 0.73 6.77 -0.13
CA CYS A 65 1.90 5.92 -0.43
C CYS A 65 3.18 6.47 0.23
N GLU A 66 3.44 7.78 0.14
CA GLU A 66 4.61 8.39 0.78
C GLU A 66 4.60 8.17 2.30
N SER A 67 3.45 8.37 2.94
CA SER A 67 3.32 8.19 4.39
C SER A 67 3.46 6.73 4.81
N HIS A 68 2.88 5.81 4.05
CA HIS A 68 3.02 4.37 4.26
C HIS A 68 4.49 3.94 4.26
N LEU A 69 5.27 4.34 3.25
CA LEU A 69 6.70 4.07 3.18
C LEU A 69 7.46 4.69 4.36
N ALA A 70 7.07 5.88 4.82
CA ALA A 70 7.71 6.52 5.96
C ALA A 70 7.53 5.70 7.25
N HIS A 71 6.32 5.22 7.52
CA HIS A 71 6.01 4.36 8.67
C HIS A 71 6.74 3.02 8.60
N GLU A 72 6.78 2.38 7.43
CA GLU A 72 7.51 1.11 7.25
C GLU A 72 9.00 1.27 7.52
N ASN A 73 9.61 2.32 6.98
CA ASN A 73 11.02 2.62 7.24
C ASN A 73 11.29 2.87 8.73
N ALA A 74 10.41 3.62 9.40
CA ALA A 74 10.61 4.03 10.78
C ALA A 74 10.45 2.89 11.79
N PHE A 75 9.51 1.97 11.52
CA PHE A 75 9.11 0.93 12.47
C PHE A 75 9.47 -0.47 12.00
N VAL A 76 9.02 -0.88 10.80
CA VAL A 76 9.10 -2.27 10.37
C VAL A 76 10.50 -2.62 9.88
N HIS A 77 11.08 -1.83 8.98
CA HIS A 77 12.46 -2.03 8.52
C HIS A 77 13.46 -1.88 9.65
N ARG A 78 13.25 -0.90 10.54
CA ARG A 78 14.04 -0.75 11.76
C ARG A 78 14.02 -2.03 12.61
N ALA A 79 12.87 -2.67 12.77
CA ALA A 79 12.76 -3.94 13.50
C ALA A 79 13.50 -5.07 12.77
N ILE A 80 13.30 -5.20 11.46
CA ILE A 80 14.01 -6.19 10.64
C ILE A 80 15.53 -6.05 10.80
N GLU A 81 16.06 -4.85 10.60
CA GLU A 81 17.51 -4.57 10.70
C GLU A 81 18.07 -4.80 12.10
N ALA A 82 17.27 -4.58 13.15
CA ALA A 82 17.70 -4.81 14.53
C ALA A 82 18.00 -6.30 14.83
N ARG A 83 17.39 -7.25 14.10
CA ARG A 83 17.56 -8.70 14.33
C ARG A 83 18.06 -9.49 13.12
N ALA A 84 18.09 -8.86 11.94
CA ALA A 84 18.61 -9.41 10.70
C ALA A 84 19.22 -8.29 9.83
N PRO A 85 20.42 -7.79 10.19
CA PRO A 85 21.06 -6.71 9.43
C PRO A 85 21.23 -7.04 7.94
N GLY A 86 20.89 -6.09 7.07
CA GLY A 86 20.92 -6.18 5.61
C GLY A 86 19.71 -6.90 4.99
N ALA A 87 18.77 -7.39 5.79
CA ALA A 87 17.61 -8.11 5.28
C ALA A 87 16.59 -7.19 4.58
N SER A 88 16.65 -5.87 4.81
CA SER A 88 15.81 -4.87 4.15
C SER A 88 16.53 -4.05 3.06
N ASP A 89 17.82 -4.30 2.78
CA ASP A 89 18.64 -3.46 1.89
C ASP A 89 18.07 -3.33 0.47
N ALA A 90 17.59 -4.44 -0.11
CA ALA A 90 16.98 -4.44 -1.43
C ALA A 90 15.72 -3.56 -1.47
N ILE A 91 14.86 -3.67 -0.45
CA ILE A 91 13.62 -2.91 -0.35
C ILE A 91 13.87 -1.43 0.00
N ALA A 92 14.92 -1.13 0.79
CA ALA A 92 15.31 0.24 1.07
C ALA A 92 15.69 1.01 -0.21
N HIS A 93 16.27 0.33 -1.20
CA HIS A 93 16.53 0.90 -2.52
C HIS A 93 15.22 1.15 -3.29
N GLU A 94 14.31 0.16 -3.30
CA GLU A 94 12.98 0.29 -3.91
C GLU A 94 12.17 1.46 -3.31
N HIS A 95 12.26 1.69 -2.00
CA HIS A 95 11.62 2.84 -1.33
C HIS A 95 12.12 4.18 -1.87
N ALA A 96 13.42 4.29 -2.20
CA ALA A 96 13.95 5.50 -2.80
C ALA A 96 13.43 5.72 -4.23
N GLU A 97 13.33 4.65 -5.02
CA GLU A 97 12.75 4.70 -6.37
C GLU A 97 11.25 5.04 -6.33
N HIS A 98 10.50 4.47 -5.39
CA HIS A 98 9.09 4.81 -5.17
C HIS A 98 8.89 6.30 -4.84
N ARG A 99 9.70 6.88 -3.95
CA ARG A 99 9.63 8.33 -3.66
C ARG A 99 9.90 9.19 -4.90
N GLN A 100 10.83 8.78 -5.75
CA GLN A 100 11.07 9.48 -7.03
C GLN A 100 9.88 9.36 -7.97
N ALA A 101 9.27 8.17 -8.07
CA ALA A 101 8.07 7.96 -8.88
C ALA A 101 6.88 8.79 -8.36
N ILE A 102 6.71 8.90 -7.04
CA ILE A 102 5.70 9.74 -6.39
C ILE A 102 5.87 11.20 -6.81
N ALA A 103 7.08 11.75 -6.69
CA ALA A 103 7.37 13.14 -7.09
C ALA A 103 7.16 13.37 -8.60
N ALA A 104 7.53 12.41 -9.44
CA ALA A 104 7.33 12.47 -10.88
C ALA A 104 5.83 12.46 -11.26
N LEU A 105 5.02 11.62 -10.60
CA LEU A 105 3.57 11.56 -10.80
C LEU A 105 2.89 12.85 -10.33
N ALA A 106 3.26 13.39 -9.16
CA ALA A 106 2.74 14.68 -8.71
C ALA A 106 3.03 15.81 -9.70
N SER A 107 4.24 15.82 -10.29
CA SER A 107 4.61 16.77 -11.34
C SER A 107 3.77 16.58 -12.61
N GLN A 108 3.46 15.33 -12.98
CA GLN A 108 2.60 15.04 -14.12
C GLN A 108 1.14 15.46 -13.87
N VAL A 109 0.63 15.31 -12.64
CA VAL A 109 -0.71 15.84 -12.28
C VAL A 109 -0.76 17.35 -12.52
N ALA A 110 0.23 18.11 -12.03
CA ALA A 110 0.30 19.55 -12.26
C ALA A 110 0.41 19.91 -13.76
N ALA A 111 1.13 19.10 -14.54
CA ALA A 111 1.22 19.27 -15.99
C ALA A 111 -0.13 19.04 -16.68
N VAL A 112 -0.91 18.05 -16.25
CA VAL A 112 -2.24 17.78 -16.78
C VAL A 112 -3.19 18.94 -16.45
N GLN A 113 -3.20 19.43 -15.22
CA GLN A 113 -4.06 20.53 -14.77
C GLN A 113 -3.76 21.85 -15.50
N SER A 114 -2.49 22.10 -15.84
CA SER A 114 -2.05 23.30 -16.56
C SER A 114 -2.05 23.16 -18.09
N ALA A 115 -2.36 21.98 -18.62
CA ALA A 115 -2.29 21.72 -20.06
C ALA A 115 -3.38 22.51 -20.83
N PRO A 116 -3.04 23.10 -21.99
CA PRO A 116 -4.04 23.64 -22.90
C PRO A 116 -5.03 22.54 -23.32
N ALA A 117 -6.31 22.88 -23.53
CA ALA A 117 -7.37 21.91 -23.88
C ALA A 117 -6.95 20.91 -24.98
N ARG A 118 -6.33 21.40 -26.05
CA ARG A 118 -5.83 20.57 -27.17
C ARG A 118 -4.77 19.51 -26.81
N GLN A 119 -4.10 19.63 -25.67
CA GLN A 119 -3.04 18.73 -25.19
C GLN A 119 -3.46 17.93 -23.96
N ARG A 120 -4.57 18.31 -23.32
CA ARG A 120 -4.98 17.80 -22.01
C ARG A 120 -5.26 16.30 -22.04
N HIS A 121 -5.98 15.81 -23.04
CA HIS A 121 -6.22 14.37 -23.24
C HIS A 121 -4.93 13.56 -23.38
N ALA A 122 -3.96 14.06 -24.14
CA ALA A 122 -2.68 13.38 -24.32
C ALA A 122 -1.86 13.36 -23.01
N ALA A 123 -1.89 14.45 -22.25
CA ALA A 123 -1.25 14.53 -20.95
C ALA A 123 -1.91 13.58 -19.93
N ALA A 124 -3.25 13.53 -19.88
CA ALA A 124 -4.00 12.63 -19.01
C ALA A 124 -3.69 11.15 -19.33
N LEU A 125 -3.61 10.78 -20.60
CA LEU A 125 -3.22 9.43 -21.02
C LEU A 125 -1.78 9.09 -20.60
N ALA A 126 -0.86 10.05 -20.66
CA ALA A 126 0.52 9.84 -20.19
C ALA A 126 0.56 9.60 -18.68
N LEU A 127 -0.17 10.42 -17.90
CA LEU A 127 -0.32 10.23 -16.45
C LEU A 127 -0.93 8.87 -16.12
N TYR A 128 -1.98 8.45 -16.84
CA TYR A 128 -2.61 7.14 -16.65
C TYR A 128 -1.63 5.98 -16.84
N ARG A 129 -0.81 6.03 -17.89
CA ARG A 129 0.21 5.01 -18.16
C ARG A 129 1.30 4.99 -17.09
N ALA A 130 1.75 6.17 -16.66
CA ALA A 130 2.72 6.30 -15.58
C ALA A 130 2.17 5.75 -14.26
N LEU A 131 0.92 6.10 -13.91
CA LEU A 131 0.24 5.55 -12.73
C LEU A 131 0.08 4.04 -12.82
N SER A 132 -0.23 3.50 -14.02
CA SER A 132 -0.35 2.05 -14.22
C SER A 132 0.95 1.30 -13.88
N LEU A 133 2.10 1.86 -14.29
CA LEU A 133 3.42 1.29 -13.95
C LEU A 133 3.75 1.43 -12.47
N PHE A 134 3.40 2.57 -11.86
CA PHE A 134 3.55 2.77 -10.43
C PHE A 134 2.74 1.77 -9.61
N VAL A 135 1.49 1.51 -10.00
CA VAL A 135 0.64 0.48 -9.38
C VAL A 135 1.26 -0.91 -9.53
N ALA A 136 1.78 -1.24 -10.71
CA ALA A 136 2.46 -2.53 -10.93
C ALA A 136 3.69 -2.70 -10.02
N GLY A 137 4.51 -1.65 -9.87
CA GLY A 137 5.65 -1.64 -8.94
C GLY A 137 5.22 -1.85 -7.49
N ASN A 138 4.20 -1.12 -7.03
CA ASN A 138 3.67 -1.27 -5.66
C ASN A 138 3.13 -2.69 -5.40
N LEU A 139 2.50 -3.33 -6.38
CA LEU A 139 2.03 -4.71 -6.23
C LEU A 139 3.18 -5.71 -6.06
N GLN A 140 4.28 -5.53 -6.78
CA GLN A 140 5.49 -6.36 -6.65
C GLN A 140 6.19 -6.13 -5.32
N HIS A 141 6.31 -4.86 -4.95
CA HIS A 141 6.90 -4.40 -3.70
C HIS A 141 6.18 -4.97 -2.48
N MET A 142 4.86 -4.74 -2.36
CA MET A 142 4.06 -5.27 -1.26
C MET A 142 4.09 -6.80 -1.19
N HIS A 143 4.23 -7.49 -2.33
CA HIS A 143 4.38 -8.95 -2.32
C HIS A 143 5.69 -9.39 -1.66
N ALA A 144 6.80 -8.68 -1.89
CA ALA A 144 8.07 -8.98 -1.26
C ALA A 144 8.01 -8.76 0.26
N GLU A 145 7.34 -7.71 0.71
CA GLU A 145 7.14 -7.43 2.13
C GLU A 145 6.26 -8.50 2.81
N GLU A 146 5.12 -8.81 2.22
CA GLU A 146 4.17 -9.81 2.73
C GLU A 146 4.77 -11.23 2.79
N THR A 147 5.79 -11.51 1.98
CA THR A 147 6.42 -12.84 1.92
C THR A 147 7.78 -12.87 2.60
N ALA A 148 8.77 -12.14 2.07
CA ALA A 148 10.14 -12.17 2.56
C ALA A 148 10.30 -11.44 3.89
N HIS A 149 9.76 -10.22 4.04
CA HIS A 149 9.88 -9.48 5.31
C HIS A 149 9.10 -10.16 6.43
N ASN A 150 7.86 -10.60 6.19
CA ASN A 150 7.10 -11.38 7.16
C ASN A 150 7.83 -12.66 7.58
N ALA A 151 8.48 -13.38 6.65
CA ALA A 151 9.27 -14.55 7.00
C ALA A 151 10.43 -14.22 7.96
N VAL A 152 11.11 -13.09 7.75
CA VAL A 152 12.17 -12.60 8.65
C VAL A 152 11.59 -12.21 10.00
N LEU A 153 10.51 -11.43 10.03
CA LEU A 153 9.85 -11.00 11.26
C LEU A 153 9.39 -12.19 12.09
N TRP A 154 8.67 -13.15 11.50
CA TRP A 154 8.16 -14.33 12.21
C TRP A 154 9.27 -15.26 12.71
N ALA A 155 10.41 -15.32 12.01
CA ALA A 155 11.57 -16.09 12.46
C ALA A 155 12.35 -15.44 13.61
N ARG A 156 12.19 -14.13 13.84
CA ARG A 156 13.01 -13.35 14.79
C ARG A 156 12.24 -12.72 15.94
N TYR A 157 10.92 -12.65 15.84
CA TYR A 157 10.04 -12.03 16.83
C TYR A 157 8.94 -12.97 17.28
N THR A 158 8.52 -12.82 18.52
CA THR A 158 7.26 -13.39 19.02
C THR A 158 6.07 -12.51 18.59
N ASP A 159 4.85 -13.05 18.57
CA ASP A 159 3.67 -12.25 18.21
C ASP A 159 3.44 -11.08 19.18
N ALA A 160 3.73 -11.24 20.48
CA ALA A 160 3.63 -10.15 21.44
C ALA A 160 4.58 -8.98 21.11
N GLU A 161 5.78 -9.27 20.61
CA GLU A 161 6.71 -8.23 20.18
C GLU A 161 6.26 -7.57 18.88
N LEU A 162 5.71 -8.34 17.92
CA LEU A 162 5.18 -7.78 16.67
C LEU A 162 3.97 -6.88 16.91
N VAL A 163 3.05 -7.28 17.80
CA VAL A 163 1.92 -6.46 18.23
C VAL A 163 2.42 -5.18 18.90
N ALA A 164 3.44 -5.25 19.77
CA ALA A 164 3.98 -4.05 20.40
C ALA A 164 4.56 -3.04 19.37
N ILE A 165 5.27 -3.53 18.34
CA ILE A 165 5.79 -2.67 17.25
C ILE A 165 4.62 -2.09 16.45
N HIS A 166 3.62 -2.89 16.13
CA HIS A 166 2.42 -2.44 15.42
C HIS A 166 1.66 -1.37 16.20
N ASP A 167 1.46 -1.55 17.50
CA ASP A 167 0.75 -0.59 18.34
C ASP A 167 1.54 0.71 18.50
N GLU A 168 2.88 0.64 18.56
CA GLU A 168 3.75 1.82 18.52
C GLU A 168 3.61 2.58 17.19
N LEU A 169 3.61 1.85 16.07
CA LEU A 169 3.39 2.40 14.73
C LEU A 169 2.02 3.09 14.66
N VAL A 170 0.94 2.37 14.97
CA VAL A 170 -0.44 2.90 14.93
C VAL A 170 -0.61 4.09 15.86
N GLY A 171 -0.02 4.05 17.05
CA GLY A 171 -0.03 5.15 18.01
C GLY A 171 0.76 6.38 17.57
N SER A 172 1.67 6.24 16.61
CA SER A 172 2.43 7.36 16.04
C SER A 172 1.69 8.11 14.93
N ILE A 173 0.65 7.50 14.34
CA ILE A 173 -0.10 8.09 13.22
C ILE A 173 -1.06 9.17 13.74
N PRO A 174 -0.95 10.43 13.26
CA PRO A 174 -1.90 11.49 13.62
C PRO A 174 -3.35 11.13 13.26
N PRO A 175 -4.36 11.57 14.04
CA PRO A 175 -5.76 11.19 13.80
C PRO A 175 -6.28 11.53 12.39
N GLU A 176 -5.89 12.67 11.84
CA GLU A 176 -6.28 13.09 10.49
C GLU A 176 -5.74 12.16 9.40
N GLU A 177 -4.52 11.65 9.58
CA GLU A 177 -3.89 10.71 8.67
C GLU A 177 -4.51 9.32 8.82
N MET A 178 -4.74 8.87 10.06
CA MET A 178 -5.43 7.62 10.37
C MET A 178 -6.81 7.56 9.73
N MET A 179 -7.57 8.66 9.71
CA MET A 179 -8.86 8.73 9.02
C MET A 179 -8.72 8.48 7.51
N GLY A 180 -7.64 8.96 6.89
CA GLY A 180 -7.31 8.70 5.49
C GLY A 180 -7.10 7.21 5.21
N PHE A 181 -6.32 6.53 6.07
CA PHE A 181 -6.13 5.08 5.98
C PHE A 181 -7.42 4.30 6.28
N ALA A 182 -8.12 4.65 7.35
CA ALA A 182 -9.32 3.95 7.83
C ALA A 182 -10.43 3.87 6.78
N ARG A 183 -10.57 4.92 5.94
CA ARG A 183 -11.49 4.95 4.80
C ARG A 183 -11.29 3.78 3.84
N TRP A 184 -10.06 3.32 3.68
CA TRP A 184 -9.69 2.22 2.78
C TRP A 184 -9.39 0.92 3.52
N LEU A 185 -9.05 0.98 4.81
CA LEU A 185 -8.76 -0.20 5.61
C LEU A 185 -10.05 -0.94 5.98
N VAL A 186 -10.94 -0.29 6.74
CA VAL A 186 -12.11 -0.94 7.36
C VAL A 186 -13.04 -1.63 6.36
N PRO A 187 -13.40 -1.02 5.20
CA PRO A 187 -14.30 -1.67 4.25
C PRO A 187 -13.67 -2.86 3.51
N PHE A 188 -12.34 -2.90 3.42
CA PHE A 188 -11.60 -3.88 2.63
C PHE A 188 -11.01 -5.03 3.47
N MET A 189 -11.23 -4.99 4.79
CA MET A 189 -11.02 -6.13 5.67
C MET A 189 -12.07 -7.22 5.40
N ASN A 190 -11.59 -8.47 5.28
CA ASN A 190 -12.48 -9.64 5.21
C ASN A 190 -13.12 -9.90 6.60
N PRO A 191 -14.15 -10.77 6.68
CA PRO A 191 -14.84 -11.00 7.95
C PRO A 191 -13.94 -11.47 9.10
N LEU A 192 -12.89 -12.26 8.83
CA LEU A 192 -11.98 -12.74 9.87
C LEU A 192 -11.13 -11.62 10.45
N GLU A 193 -10.72 -10.66 9.63
CA GLU A 193 -9.89 -9.53 10.04
C GLU A 193 -10.63 -8.52 10.92
N ARG A 194 -11.97 -8.49 10.91
CA ARG A 194 -12.77 -7.50 11.65
C ARG A 194 -12.94 -7.79 13.14
N PHE A 195 -12.51 -8.97 13.60
CA PHE A 195 -12.71 -9.44 14.97
C PHE A 195 -11.42 -9.57 15.76
N HIS A 196 -10.30 -9.06 15.22
CA HIS A 196 -8.97 -9.11 15.83
C HIS A 196 -8.44 -7.70 16.06
#